data_AF-V4B212-F1
#
_entry.id   AF-V4B212-F1
#
_cell.length_a   1.000
_cell.length_b   1.000
_cell.length_c   1.000
_cell.angle_alpha   90.00
_cell.angle_beta   90.00
_cell.angle_gamma   90.00
#
_symmetry.space_group_name_H-M   'P 1'
#
loop_
_entity.id
_entity.type
_entity.pdbx_description
1 polymer ?
#
loop_
_entity_poly.entity_id
_entity_poly.type
_entity_poly.pdbx_seq_one_letter_code
_entity_poly.pdbx_strand_id
1 'polypeptide(L)'
;EHDKDPETLFKVLYDLHDNGYQFKLSVLGERFTEIPEIFMEAKEKLKDHILHWGYLDSKLRYYQVLQQADVSISTALHEFYGVAMLESVYFGCFPLCPNKLVYPEIFPGNFIYIFVLIFPKWCRKVGRKTPFISFHLS
;
A
#
# COMPACT_ATOMS: atom_id res chain seq x y z
N GLU A 1 -14.99 1.14 -10.91
CA GLU A 1 -14.39 1.99 -9.87
C GLU A 1 -12.86 1.94 -10.02
N HIS A 2 -12.31 2.75 -10.94
CA HIS A 2 -10.88 2.82 -11.26
C HIS A 2 -10.14 3.86 -10.41
N ASP A 3 -10.84 4.51 -9.48
CA ASP A 3 -10.37 5.70 -8.77
C ASP A 3 -9.15 5.48 -7.89
N LYS A 4 -8.82 4.22 -7.58
CA LYS A 4 -7.65 3.86 -6.77
C LYS A 4 -6.42 3.48 -7.58
N ASP A 5 -6.54 3.36 -8.91
CA ASP A 5 -5.48 2.93 -9.83
C ASP A 5 -4.68 1.72 -9.29
N PRO A 6 -5.33 0.56 -9.12
CA PRO A 6 -4.65 -0.65 -8.65
C PRO A 6 -3.60 -1.15 -9.65
N GLU A 7 -3.71 -0.79 -10.94
CA GLU A 7 -2.74 -1.16 -11.97
C GLU A 7 -1.36 -0.57 -11.68
N THR A 8 -1.28 0.72 -11.35
CA THR A 8 -0.02 1.35 -10.99
C THR A 8 0.62 0.69 -9.77
N LEU A 9 -0.17 0.33 -8.75
CA LEU A 9 0.34 -0.38 -7.58
C LEU A 9 0.92 -1.74 -7.98
N PHE A 10 0.11 -2.57 -8.65
CA PHE A 10 0.51 -3.95 -8.92
C PHE A 10 1.67 -4.02 -9.89
N LYS A 11 1.76 -3.11 -10.87
CA LYS A 11 2.93 -3.00 -11.74
C LYS A 11 4.23 -2.80 -10.94
N VAL A 12 4.21 -1.92 -9.95
CA VAL A 12 5.37 -1.68 -9.09
C VAL A 12 5.70 -2.90 -8.22
N LEU A 13 4.68 -3.60 -7.70
CA LEU A 13 4.89 -4.81 -6.90
C LEU A 13 5.40 -5.98 -7.75
N TYR A 14 4.97 -6.06 -9.01
CA TYR A 14 5.49 -7.01 -9.98
C TYR A 14 6.96 -6.73 -10.27
N ASP A 15 7.34 -5.47 -10.50
CA ASP A 15 8.74 -5.10 -10.68
C ASP A 15 9.58 -5.53 -9.45
N LEU A 16 9.08 -5.34 -8.23
CA LEU A 16 9.78 -5.84 -7.03
C LEU A 16 9.93 -7.36 -7.03
N HIS A 17 8.85 -8.08 -7.31
CA HIS A 17 8.81 -9.54 -7.32
C HIS A 17 9.76 -10.11 -8.40
N ASP A 18 9.69 -9.59 -9.61
CA ASP A 18 10.47 -10.04 -10.77
C ASP A 18 11.97 -9.74 -10.57
N ASN A 19 12.33 -8.73 -9.77
CA ASN A 19 13.71 -8.44 -9.34
C ASN A 19 14.17 -9.22 -8.09
N GLY A 20 13.35 -10.13 -7.57
CA GLY A 20 13.69 -11.01 -6.45
C GLY A 20 13.70 -10.34 -5.07
N TYR A 21 13.05 -9.18 -4.92
CA TYR A 21 12.95 -8.51 -3.64
C TYR A 21 12.00 -9.27 -2.70
N GLN A 22 12.43 -9.45 -1.46
CA GLN A 22 11.61 -10.04 -0.42
C GLN A 22 10.78 -8.96 0.26
N PHE A 23 9.45 -9.10 0.21
CA PHE A 23 8.50 -8.23 0.92
C PHE A 23 7.27 -9.01 1.35
N LYS A 24 6.50 -8.42 2.25
CA LYS A 24 5.16 -8.89 2.64
C LYS A 24 4.12 -7.86 2.19
N LEU A 25 2.94 -8.32 1.81
CA LEU A 25 1.88 -7.50 1.23
C LEU A 25 0.55 -7.75 1.93
N SER A 26 -0.11 -6.68 2.33
CA SER A 26 -1.53 -6.66 2.68
C SER A 26 -2.27 -5.77 1.71
N VAL A 27 -3.31 -6.30 1.08
CA VAL A 27 -4.25 -5.51 0.28
C VAL A 27 -5.55 -5.49 1.05
N LEU A 28 -5.87 -4.35 1.68
CA LEU A 28 -6.98 -4.20 2.62
C LEU A 28 -8.05 -3.28 2.03
N GLY A 29 -9.31 -3.67 2.11
CA GLY A 29 -10.43 -2.82 1.71
C GLY A 29 -11.73 -3.57 1.54
N GLU A 30 -12.79 -2.82 1.26
CA GLU A 30 -14.13 -3.40 1.13
C GLU A 30 -14.26 -4.31 -0.09
N ARG A 31 -15.32 -5.13 -0.08
CA ARG A 31 -15.65 -5.98 -1.23
C ARG A 31 -16.22 -5.10 -2.33
N PHE A 32 -15.44 -4.90 -3.39
CA PHE A 32 -15.93 -4.28 -4.62
C PHE A 32 -17.04 -5.14 -5.24
N THR A 33 -18.08 -4.47 -5.75
CA THR A 33 -19.16 -5.10 -6.52
C THR A 33 -18.63 -5.70 -7.83
N GLU A 34 -17.61 -5.06 -8.41
CA GLU A 34 -16.82 -5.56 -9.54
C GLU A 34 -15.34 -5.52 -9.15
N ILE A 35 -14.70 -6.69 -9.10
CA ILE A 35 -13.26 -6.80 -8.80
C ILE A 35 -12.50 -6.72 -10.13
N PRO A 36 -11.65 -5.70 -10.34
CA PRO A 36 -10.82 -5.63 -11.55
C PRO A 36 -9.95 -6.87 -11.74
N GLU A 37 -9.76 -7.30 -12.99
CA GLU A 37 -9.01 -8.53 -13.34
C GLU A 37 -7.57 -8.53 -12.78
N ILE A 38 -6.94 -7.35 -12.70
CA ILE A 38 -5.60 -7.17 -12.13
C ILE A 38 -5.49 -7.68 -10.69
N PHE A 39 -6.57 -7.66 -9.89
CA PHE A 39 -6.53 -8.25 -8.54
C PHE A 39 -6.43 -9.76 -8.56
N MET A 40 -7.08 -10.43 -9.51
CA MET A 40 -6.99 -11.90 -9.64
C MET A 40 -5.60 -12.31 -10.09
N GLU A 41 -5.06 -11.61 -11.10
CA GLU A 41 -3.69 -11.79 -11.57
C GLU A 41 -2.68 -11.55 -10.44
N ALA A 42 -2.79 -10.41 -9.75
CA ALA A 42 -1.87 -10.02 -8.70
C ALA A 42 -1.90 -10.98 -7.52
N LYS A 43 -3.08 -11.49 -7.17
CA LYS A 43 -3.22 -12.47 -6.09
C LYS A 43 -2.47 -13.77 -6.39
N GLU A 44 -2.47 -14.22 -7.65
CA GLU A 44 -1.72 -15.42 -8.04
C GLU A 44 -0.22 -15.13 -8.16
N LYS A 45 0.17 -14.06 -8.85
CA LYS A 45 1.58 -13.71 -9.08
C LYS A 45 2.32 -13.38 -7.78
N LEU A 46 1.66 -12.71 -6.84
CA LEU A 46 2.25 -12.27 -5.58
C LEU A 46 1.91 -13.16 -4.38
N LYS A 47 1.34 -14.36 -4.59
CA LYS A 47 0.82 -15.23 -3.52
C LYS A 47 1.80 -15.46 -2.36
N ASP A 48 3.08 -15.62 -2.66
CA ASP A 48 4.12 -15.88 -1.65
C ASP A 48 4.46 -14.64 -0.80
N HIS A 49 4.03 -13.46 -1.23
CA HIS A 49 4.18 -12.20 -0.52
C HIS A 49 2.93 -11.83 0.29
N ILE A 50 1.77 -12.41 0.01
CA ILE A 50 0.49 -11.95 0.58
C ILE A 50 0.31 -12.46 2.02
N LEU A 51 0.06 -11.54 2.95
CA LEU A 51 -0.40 -11.85 4.32
C LEU A 51 -1.91 -11.71 4.47
N HIS A 52 -2.48 -10.65 3.90
CA HIS A 52 -3.91 -10.34 4.00
C HIS A 52 -4.43 -9.84 2.64
N TRP A 53 -5.64 -10.28 2.28
CA TRP A 53 -6.26 -9.91 1.01
C TRP A 53 -7.77 -9.69 1.17
N GLY A 54 -8.21 -8.46 0.92
CA GLY A 54 -9.60 -8.03 1.00
C GLY A 54 -10.02 -7.54 2.39
N TYR A 55 -11.32 -7.67 2.66
CA TYR A 55 -11.96 -7.11 3.84
C TYR A 55 -11.56 -7.84 5.13
N LEU A 56 -11.28 -7.05 6.18
CA LEU A 56 -11.07 -7.55 7.54
C LEU A 56 -12.34 -7.36 8.37
N ASP A 57 -12.79 -8.42 9.02
CA ASP A 57 -14.02 -8.52 9.80
C ASP A 57 -14.04 -7.68 11.09
N SER A 58 -12.90 -7.13 11.50
CA SER A 58 -12.78 -6.32 12.69
C SER A 58 -11.81 -5.16 12.52
N LYS A 59 -12.23 -4.00 13.01
CA LYS A 59 -11.41 -2.79 13.11
C LYS A 59 -10.14 -3.03 13.93
N LEU A 60 -10.20 -3.90 14.94
CA LEU A 60 -9.02 -4.29 15.72
C LEU A 60 -7.98 -5.01 14.85
N ARG A 61 -8.41 -5.94 13.99
CA ARG A 61 -7.50 -6.65 13.07
C ARG A 61 -6.89 -5.70 12.05
N TYR A 62 -7.69 -4.80 11.51
CA TYR A 62 -7.18 -3.74 10.63
C TYR A 62 -6.07 -2.92 11.29
N TYR A 63 -6.27 -2.49 12.54
CA TYR A 63 -5.24 -1.77 13.30
C TYR A 63 -4.01 -2.63 13.63
N GLN A 64 -4.18 -3.92 13.90
CA GLN A 64 -3.05 -4.83 14.09
C GLN A 64 -2.21 -4.99 12.82
N VAL A 65 -2.84 -4.99 11.64
CA VAL A 65 -2.11 -5.02 10.37
C VAL A 65 -1.34 -3.71 10.18
N LEU A 66 -1.98 -2.56 10.43
CA LEU A 66 -1.34 -1.25 10.34
C LEU A 66 -0.13 -1.11 11.28
N GLN A 67 -0.22 -1.60 12.52
CA GLN A 67 0.90 -1.56 13.46
C GLN A 67 2.10 -2.41 13.04
N GLN A 68 1.86 -3.46 12.25
CA GLN A 68 2.91 -4.33 11.77
C GLN A 68 3.52 -3.83 10.46
N ALA A 69 2.71 -3.14 9.65
CA ALA A 69 3.11 -2.61 8.37
C ALA A 69 4.18 -1.51 8.53
N ASP A 70 5.14 -1.55 7.62
CA ASP A 70 6.24 -0.63 7.56
C ASP A 70 5.93 0.56 6.65
N VAL A 71 5.16 0.32 5.59
CA VAL A 71 4.83 1.26 4.52
C VAL A 71 3.36 1.14 4.20
N SER A 72 2.68 2.28 4.08
CA SER A 72 1.33 2.38 3.53
C SER A 72 1.37 3.05 2.18
N ILE A 73 0.73 2.48 1.17
CA ILE A 73 0.76 3.00 -0.21
C ILE A 73 -0.65 3.42 -0.64
N SER A 74 -0.73 4.56 -1.32
CA SER A 74 -1.89 4.99 -2.10
C SER A 74 -1.45 5.34 -3.52
N THR A 75 -2.16 4.81 -4.51
CA THR A 75 -2.03 5.15 -5.93
C THR A 75 -3.25 5.91 -6.45
N ALA A 76 -4.10 6.40 -5.56
CA ALA A 76 -5.41 6.93 -5.92
C ALA A 76 -5.36 8.05 -6.96
N LEU A 77 -6.31 7.99 -7.90
CA LEU A 77 -6.68 9.06 -8.81
C LEU A 77 -7.62 10.05 -8.15
N HIS A 78 -8.45 9.59 -7.20
CA HIS A 78 -9.35 10.41 -6.40
C HIS A 78 -9.26 10.06 -4.91
N GLU A 79 -9.05 11.09 -4.08
CA GLU A 79 -9.01 11.01 -2.62
C GLU A 79 -9.36 12.38 -2.03
N PHE A 80 -10.37 12.41 -1.15
CA PHE A 80 -10.89 13.66 -0.60
C PHE A 80 -10.41 13.93 0.82
N TYR A 81 -10.23 12.88 1.64
CA TYR A 81 -9.98 13.03 3.07
C TYR A 81 -8.70 12.34 3.53
N GLY A 82 -8.23 11.31 2.80
CA GLY A 82 -6.99 10.62 3.11
C GLY A 82 -7.01 9.86 4.45
N VAL A 83 -8.20 9.53 4.96
CA VAL A 83 -8.39 8.93 6.31
C VAL A 83 -7.60 7.64 6.47
N ALA A 84 -7.64 6.73 5.50
CA ALA A 84 -6.90 5.47 5.58
C ALA A 84 -5.38 5.69 5.67
N MET A 85 -4.85 6.68 4.93
CA MET A 85 -3.44 7.04 5.02
C MET A 85 -3.12 7.66 6.39
N LEU A 86 -3.96 8.56 6.90
CA LEU A 86 -3.81 9.13 8.25
C LEU A 86 -3.81 8.05 9.34
N GLU A 87 -4.73 7.09 9.28
CA GLU A 87 -4.76 5.96 10.20
C GLU A 87 -3.47 5.14 10.13
N SER A 88 -3.00 4.82 8.92
CA SER A 88 -1.76 4.05 8.75
C SER A 88 -0.54 4.76 9.35
N VAL A 89 -0.43 6.08 9.14
CA VAL A 89 0.67 6.89 9.68
C VAL A 89 0.57 7.01 11.19
N TYR A 90 -0.64 7.14 11.73
CA TYR A 90 -0.87 7.13 13.18
C TYR A 90 -0.33 5.84 13.83
N PHE A 91 -0.42 4.70 13.14
CA PHE A 91 0.15 3.43 13.58
C PHE A 91 1.62 3.20 13.19
N GLY A 92 2.30 4.22 12.67
CA GLY A 92 3.75 4.21 12.42
C GLY A 92 4.15 3.81 10.99
N CYS A 93 3.20 3.60 10.08
CA CYS A 93 3.52 3.34 8.68
C CYS A 93 4.15 4.57 8.03
N PHE A 94 5.15 4.35 7.17
CA PHE A 94 5.62 5.39 6.27
C PHE A 94 4.62 5.59 5.13
N PRO A 95 4.04 6.79 4.93
CA PRO A 95 3.07 7.01 3.86
C PRO A 95 3.77 7.20 2.53
N LEU A 96 3.27 6.51 1.49
CA LEU A 96 3.65 6.71 0.10
C LEU A 96 2.39 7.02 -0.70
N CYS A 97 2.23 8.30 -0.99
CA CYS A 97 1.03 8.85 -1.61
C CYS A 97 1.41 9.77 -2.78
N PRO A 98 0.51 9.99 -3.73
CA PRO A 98 0.77 10.83 -4.89
C PRO A 98 0.88 12.32 -4.50
N ASN A 99 1.68 13.10 -5.24
CA ASN A 99 1.84 14.55 -5.05
C ASN A 99 0.65 15.36 -5.60
N LYS A 100 -0.55 14.97 -5.22
CA LYS A 100 -1.82 15.53 -5.68
C LYS A 100 -2.92 15.13 -4.70
N LEU A 101 -4.16 15.56 -4.97
CA LEU A 101 -5.31 15.32 -4.10
C LEU A 101 -5.11 16.04 -2.76
N VAL A 102 -5.70 15.51 -1.69
CA VAL A 102 -5.56 16.08 -0.33
C VAL A 102 -4.18 15.81 0.30
N TYR A 103 -3.37 14.90 -0.25
CA TYR A 103 -2.14 14.44 0.40
C TYR A 103 -1.05 15.51 0.63
N PRO A 104 -0.80 16.47 -0.28
CA PRO A 104 0.17 17.54 -0.03
C PRO A 104 -0.24 18.49 1.11
N GLU A 105 -1.53 18.57 1.42
CA GLU A 105 -2.04 19.34 2.57
C GLU A 105 -1.87 18.57 3.88
N ILE A 106 -1.95 17.23 3.82
CA ILE A 106 -1.84 16.34 4.98
C ILE A 106 -0.38 16.03 5.34
N PHE A 107 0.46 15.77 4.35
CA PHE A 107 1.83 15.30 4.53
C PHE A 107 2.83 16.31 3.93
N PRO A 108 3.89 16.70 4.67
CA PRO A 108 4.93 17.54 4.10
C PRO A 108 5.64 16.81 2.94
N GLY A 109 6.11 17.56 1.93
CA GLY A 109 6.58 17.01 0.64
C GLY A 109 7.66 15.92 0.73
N ASN A 110 8.36 15.81 1.87
CA ASN A 110 9.31 14.74 2.16
C ASN A 110 8.67 13.35 2.37
N PHE A 111 7.35 13.20 2.24
CA PHE A 111 6.61 11.93 2.34
C PHE A 111 5.96 11.52 1.01
N ILE A 112 6.18 12.30 -0.05
CA ILE A 112 5.50 12.15 -1.33
C ILE A 112 6.50 11.62 -2.35
N TYR A 113 6.40 10.34 -2.75
CA TYR A 113 7.39 9.71 -3.62
C TYR A 113 6.82 8.62 -4.53
N ILE A 114 7.56 8.35 -5.63
CA ILE A 114 7.41 7.17 -6.48
C ILE A 114 8.15 5.99 -5.86
N PHE A 115 7.40 4.95 -5.48
CA PHE A 115 7.84 3.79 -4.70
C PHE A 115 9.14 3.11 -5.20
N VAL A 116 9.32 2.94 -6.51
CA VAL A 116 10.51 2.26 -7.08
C VAL A 116 11.81 3.01 -6.75
N LEU A 117 11.78 4.34 -6.69
CA LEU A 117 12.99 5.16 -6.47
C LEU A 117 13.43 5.23 -5.00
N ILE A 118 12.52 4.94 -4.09
CA ILE A 118 12.72 5.10 -2.64
C ILE A 118 12.80 3.78 -1.89
N PHE A 119 12.30 2.67 -2.42
CA PHE A 119 12.38 1.36 -1.76
C PHE A 119 13.81 1.01 -1.28
N PRO A 120 14.87 1.16 -2.11
CA PRO A 120 16.24 0.88 -1.66
C PRO A 120 16.80 1.90 -0.65
N LYS A 121 16.27 3.13 -0.64
CA LYS A 121 16.66 4.18 0.33
C LYS A 121 15.95 3.98 1.67
N TRP A 122 14.69 3.53 1.63
CA TRP A 122 13.88 3.24 2.79
C TRP A 122 14.36 1.98 3.52
N CYS A 123 14.65 0.88 2.82
CA CYS A 123 15.21 -0.33 3.45
C CYS A 123 16.50 -0.03 4.23
N ARG A 124 17.34 0.89 3.73
CA ARG A 124 18.53 1.39 4.43
C ARG A 124 18.22 2.19 5.69
N LYS A 125 17.12 2.95 5.71
CA LYS A 125 16.71 3.80 6.84
C LYS A 125 16.07 3.01 7.98
N VAL A 126 15.32 1.96 7.67
CA VAL A 126 14.51 1.21 8.65
C VAL A 126 15.22 -0.06 9.15
N GLY A 127 16.31 -0.48 8.51
CA GLY A 127 17.15 -1.59 8.98
C GLY A 127 16.49 -2.97 8.89
N ARG A 128 15.31 -3.07 8.29
CA ARG A 128 14.60 -4.35 8.05
C ARG A 128 14.99 -4.92 6.69
N LYS A 129 15.30 -6.23 6.68
CA LYS A 129 15.63 -6.97 5.45
C LYS A 129 14.41 -7.30 4.58
N THR A 130 13.20 -7.31 5.16
CA THR A 130 11.95 -7.67 4.49
C THR A 130 10.84 -6.69 4.88
N PRO A 131 10.56 -5.66 4.06
CA PRO A 131 9.47 -4.72 4.32
C PRO A 131 8.10 -5.41 4.36
N PHE A 132 7.23 -4.91 5.24
CA PHE A 132 5.80 -5.16 5.19
C PHE A 132 5.04 -3.96 4.60
N ILE A 133 4.44 -4.17 3.43
CA ILE A 133 3.68 -3.18 2.67
C ILE A 133 2.19 -3.40 2.93
N SER A 134 1.49 -2.35 3.34
CA SER A 134 0.03 -2.29 3.38
C SER A 134 -0.49 -1.38 2.28
N PHE A 135 -1.47 -1.85 1.52
CA PHE A 135 -2.20 -1.07 0.54
C PHE A 135 -3.67 -0.96 0.93
N HIS A 136 -4.19 0.25 0.90
CA HIS A 136 -5.53 0.57 1.35
C HIS A 136 -6.45 0.88 0.16
N LEU A 137 -7.49 0.07 0.03
CA LEU A 137 -8.61 0.16 -0.89
C LEU A 137 -9.83 0.69 -0.11
N SER A 138 -9.75 1.93 0.37
CA SER A 138 -10.87 2.61 1.05
C SER A 138 -11.56 3.58 0.11
#